data_AF-A0AAW6PN87-F1
#
_entry.id   AF-A0AAW6PN87-F1
#
_cell.length_a   1.000
_cell.length_b   1.000
_cell.length_c   1.000
_cell.angle_alpha   90.00
_cell.angle_beta   90.00
_cell.angle_gamma   90.00
#
_symmetry.space_group_name_H-M   'P 1'
#
loop_
_entity.id
_entity.type
_entity.pdbx_description
1 polymer ?
#
loop_
_entity_poly.entity_id
_entity_poly.type
_entity_poly.pdbx_seq_one_letter_code
_entity_poly.pdbx_strand_id
1 'polypeptide(L)'
;MNAPFSPPDSTEPCSIETLYIENHAWLRNWLAYRLRSWGRGVADDLAQDTFLRVLASREGARVEPIRQPRAYLTRIANCVLVSWRRRQSLEQAWLEALLLLPEPEYPSPELQCVILETLHEIDAVLHKLRPRARQAFLMATLDGMKHKDIAVALNIALPTVKKYIHDGYLTCLTQMPDD
;
A
#
# COMPACT_ATOMS: atom_id res chain seq x y z
N MET A 1 53.78 32.60 36.27
CA MET A 1 53.94 32.66 34.80
C MET A 1 52.63 32.16 34.20
N ASN A 2 51.59 33.02 34.22
CA ASN A 2 50.25 32.68 33.73
C ASN A 2 50.04 33.45 32.44
N ALA A 3 49.90 32.73 31.33
CA ALA A 3 49.60 33.31 30.02
C ALA A 3 48.17 33.90 30.02
N PRO A 4 47.93 35.02 29.31
CA PRO A 4 46.64 35.68 29.29
C PRO A 4 45.64 34.92 28.41
N PHE A 5 44.40 34.88 28.88
CA PHE A 5 43.23 34.37 28.19
C PHE A 5 42.92 35.30 26.99
N SER A 6 43.14 34.82 25.76
CA SER A 6 42.67 35.51 24.55
C SER A 6 41.16 35.32 24.40
N PRO A 7 40.41 36.34 23.93
CA PRO A 7 38.97 36.22 23.69
C PRO A 7 38.69 35.31 22.48
N PRO A 8 37.58 34.55 22.47
CA PRO A 8 37.19 33.78 21.29
C PRO A 8 36.80 34.73 20.14
N ASP A 9 37.44 34.51 19.00
CA ASP A 9 37.18 35.18 17.73
C ASP A 9 35.71 35.06 17.33
N SER A 10 35.10 36.19 16.99
CA SER A 10 33.67 36.33 16.74
C SER A 10 33.28 35.95 15.31
N THR A 11 33.42 34.68 14.90
CA THR A 11 32.77 34.12 13.70
C THR A 11 32.59 32.61 13.83
N GLU A 12 31.76 32.16 14.77
CA GLU A 12 31.30 30.77 14.73
C GLU A 12 30.14 30.64 13.72
N PRO A 13 30.16 29.63 12.83
CA PRO A 13 29.04 29.37 11.94
C PRO A 13 27.79 29.14 12.79
N CYS A 14 26.72 29.91 12.55
CA CYS A 14 25.45 29.82 13.29
C CYS A 14 25.09 28.35 13.57
N SER A 15 25.25 27.97 14.84
CA SER A 15 25.03 26.60 15.30
C SER A 15 23.58 26.21 15.05
N ILE A 16 23.35 24.95 14.74
CA ILE A 16 22.00 24.40 14.55
C ILE A 16 21.12 24.63 15.79
N GLU A 17 21.74 24.61 16.98
CA GLU A 17 21.09 24.88 18.26
C GLU A 17 20.56 26.31 18.32
N THR A 18 21.38 27.30 17.97
CA THR A 18 20.99 28.71 17.91
C THR A 18 19.87 28.92 16.89
N LEU A 19 20.00 28.32 15.70
CA LEU A 19 18.97 28.37 14.66
C LEU A 19 17.63 27.82 15.18
N TYR A 20 17.65 26.71 15.91
CA TYR A 20 16.47 26.07 16.49
C TYR A 20 15.82 26.94 17.57
N ILE A 21 16.58 27.34 18.59
CA ILE A 21 16.05 28.12 19.73
C ILE A 21 15.42 29.43 19.24
N GLU A 22 16.07 30.13 18.32
CA GLU A 22 15.61 31.45 17.84
C GLU A 22 14.41 31.37 16.89
N ASN A 23 14.27 30.29 16.12
CA ASN A 23 13.32 30.23 15.00
C ASN A 23 12.21 29.18 15.16
N HIS A 24 12.31 28.25 16.12
CA HIS A 24 11.32 27.18 16.28
C HIS A 24 9.92 27.73 16.58
N ALA A 25 9.78 28.61 17.57
CA ALA A 25 8.47 29.20 17.92
C ALA A 25 7.85 29.98 16.75
N TRP A 26 8.67 30.73 16.01
CA TRP A 26 8.23 31.46 14.83
C TRP A 26 7.77 30.52 13.71
N LEU A 27 8.57 29.50 13.39
CA LEU A 27 8.27 28.55 12.32
C LEU A 27 7.00 27.76 12.61
N ARG A 28 6.85 27.33 13.86
CA ARG A 28 5.66 26.64 14.37
C ARG A 28 4.39 27.49 14.22
N ASN A 29 4.47 28.78 14.54
CA ASN A 29 3.36 29.71 14.35
C ASN A 29 3.07 29.97 12.87
N TRP A 30 4.11 30.08 12.04
CA TRP A 30 3.97 30.23 10.59
C TRP A 30 3.30 29.00 9.95
N LEU A 31 3.68 27.79 10.39
CA LEU A 31 3.05 26.53 9.97
C LEU A 31 1.60 26.44 10.46
N ALA A 32 1.33 26.80 11.72
CA ALA A 32 -0.03 26.81 12.26
C ALA A 32 -0.96 27.76 11.48
N TYR A 33 -0.47 28.94 11.08
CA TYR A 33 -1.23 29.86 10.22
C TYR A 33 -1.54 29.26 8.84
N ARG A 34 -0.66 28.43 8.28
CA ARG A 34 -0.88 27.75 6.99
C ARG A 34 -1.71 26.48 7.08
N LEU A 35 -1.78 25.90 8.27
CA LEU A 35 -2.47 24.64 8.56
C LEU A 35 -3.84 24.86 9.20
N ARG A 36 -4.32 26.11 9.39
CA ARG A 36 -5.58 26.59 10.05
C ARG A 36 -6.59 25.53 10.54
N SER A 37 -7.00 24.57 9.70
CA SER A 37 -7.97 23.51 9.99
C SER A 37 -7.43 22.25 10.68
N TRP A 38 -6.12 22.03 10.72
CA TRP A 38 -5.48 20.76 11.12
C TRP A 38 -4.92 20.75 12.55
N GLY A 39 -5.13 21.83 13.30
CA GLY A 39 -4.74 21.94 14.71
C GLY A 39 -3.26 22.25 14.93
N ARG A 40 -2.91 22.43 16.20
CA ARG A 40 -1.55 22.84 16.62
C ARG A 40 -0.55 21.70 16.59
N GLY A 41 -0.97 20.47 16.92
CA GLY A 41 -0.07 19.29 16.95
C GLY A 41 0.62 19.04 15.60
N VAL A 42 -0.15 19.09 14.50
CA VAL A 42 0.41 18.94 13.14
C VAL A 42 1.45 20.03 12.82
N ALA A 43 1.23 21.26 13.27
CA ALA A 43 2.20 22.33 13.06
C ALA A 43 3.51 22.11 13.85
N ASP A 44 3.41 21.52 15.04
CA ASP A 44 4.55 21.17 15.88
C ASP A 44 5.35 20.03 15.23
N ASP A 45 4.67 18.99 14.71
CA ASP A 45 5.31 17.88 13.98
C ASP A 45 6.02 18.34 12.71
N LEU A 46 5.36 19.16 11.87
CA LEU A 46 5.99 19.66 10.64
C LEU A 46 7.15 20.63 10.93
N ALA A 47 7.13 21.33 12.06
CA ALA A 47 8.25 22.15 12.51
C ALA A 47 9.44 21.25 12.86
N GLN A 48 9.20 20.19 13.62
CA GLN A 48 10.21 19.19 13.98
C GLN A 48 10.82 18.54 12.73
N ASP A 49 9.99 18.07 11.80
CA ASP A 49 10.42 17.50 10.53
C ASP A 49 11.28 18.46 9.71
N THR A 50 10.95 19.75 9.73
CA THR A 50 11.75 20.78 9.07
C THR A 50 13.15 20.84 9.66
N PHE A 51 13.29 20.86 10.99
CA PHE A 51 14.59 20.90 11.65
C PHE A 51 15.37 19.59 11.50
N LEU A 52 14.71 18.43 11.51
CA LEU A 52 15.35 17.14 11.22
C LEU A 52 15.96 17.13 9.81
N ARG A 53 15.25 17.68 8.82
CA ARG A 53 15.78 17.82 7.45
C ARG A 53 16.95 18.79 7.37
N VAL A 54 16.90 19.90 8.13
CA VAL A 54 18.04 20.82 8.22
C VAL A 54 19.25 20.10 8.81
N LEU A 55 19.07 19.36 9.91
CA LEU A 55 20.13 18.61 10.57
C LEU A 55 20.77 17.59 9.61
N ALA A 56 19.95 16.74 8.98
CA ALA A 56 20.41 15.74 8.02
C ALA A 56 21.13 16.36 6.80
N SER A 57 20.66 17.53 6.32
CA SER A 57 21.31 18.21 5.18
C SER A 57 22.68 18.82 5.51
N ARG A 58 22.99 19.00 6.80
CA ARG A 58 24.26 19.58 7.28
C ARG A 58 25.21 18.51 7.82
N GLU A 59 24.76 17.27 7.95
CA GLU A 59 25.59 16.14 8.34
C GLU A 59 26.55 15.77 7.20
N GLY A 60 27.86 15.97 7.41
CA GLY A 60 28.91 15.59 6.44
C GLY A 60 29.33 16.66 5.41
N ALA A 61 28.83 17.90 5.48
CA ALA A 61 29.22 18.99 4.59
C ALA A 61 29.97 20.13 5.31
N ARG A 62 30.84 20.86 4.60
CA ARG A 62 31.35 22.15 5.11
C ARG A 62 30.18 23.12 5.22
N VAL A 63 29.90 23.54 6.45
CA VAL A 63 28.72 24.28 6.81
C VAL A 63 28.90 25.76 6.48
N GLU A 64 28.39 26.19 5.33
CA GLU A 64 28.29 27.62 5.01
C GLU A 64 27.33 28.33 5.99
N PRO A 65 27.61 29.59 6.35
CA PRO A 65 26.75 30.35 7.25
C PRO A 65 25.41 30.68 6.60
N ILE A 66 24.32 30.38 7.31
CA ILE A 66 22.96 30.69 6.85
C ILE A 66 22.72 32.19 7.04
N ARG A 67 22.83 32.95 5.95
CA ARG A 67 22.62 34.42 5.96
C ARG A 67 21.17 34.84 6.23
N GLN A 68 20.21 34.00 5.83
CA GLN A 68 18.77 34.28 5.98
C GLN A 68 18.03 33.07 6.60
N PRO A 69 18.11 32.90 7.93
CA PRO A 69 17.53 31.76 8.65
C PRO A 69 16.08 31.45 8.30
N ARG A 70 15.21 32.47 8.36
CA ARG A 70 13.76 32.32 8.14
C ARG A 70 13.39 31.97 6.69
N ALA A 71 14.08 32.55 5.71
CA ALA A 71 13.88 32.25 4.29
C ALA A 71 14.32 30.82 3.97
N TYR A 72 15.42 30.38 4.56
CA TYR A 72 15.92 29.01 4.43
C TYR A 72 14.97 27.98 5.06
N LEU A 73 14.54 28.23 6.32
CA LEU A 73 13.60 27.35 7.02
C LEU A 73 12.25 27.27 6.30
N THR A 74 11.71 28.37 5.80
CA THR A 74 10.44 28.35 5.05
C THR A 74 10.55 27.59 3.74
N ARG A 75 11.71 27.61 3.06
CA ARG A 75 11.91 26.78 1.86
C ARG A 75 11.78 25.28 2.19
N ILE A 76 12.42 24.82 3.27
CA ILE A 76 12.37 23.42 3.68
C ILE A 76 10.98 23.07 4.21
N ALA A 77 10.39 23.94 5.03
CA ALA A 77 9.05 23.75 5.58
C ALA A 77 7.97 23.70 4.47
N ASN A 78 8.14 24.44 3.37
CA ASN A 78 7.28 24.33 2.20
C ASN A 78 7.34 22.94 1.58
N CYS A 79 8.54 22.38 1.40
CA CYS A 79 8.70 21.02 0.88
C CYS A 79 8.03 19.99 1.81
N VAL A 80 8.26 20.10 3.13
CA VAL A 80 7.61 19.27 4.15
C VAL A 80 6.08 19.36 4.06
N LEU A 81 5.55 20.58 4.01
CA LEU A 81 4.11 20.85 3.92
C LEU A 81 3.49 20.26 2.64
N VAL A 82 4.16 20.40 1.50
CA VAL A 82 3.68 19.83 0.22
C VAL A 82 3.66 18.31 0.29
N SER A 83 4.72 17.67 0.79
CA SER A 83 4.77 16.22 0.98
C SER A 83 3.64 15.74 1.90
N TRP A 84 3.44 16.41 3.03
CA TRP A 84 2.39 16.08 3.98
C TRP A 84 0.99 16.23 3.38
N ARG A 85 0.70 17.34 2.68
CA ARG A 85 -0.60 17.54 2.00
C ARG A 85 -0.86 16.48 0.93
N ARG A 86 0.16 16.09 0.17
CA ARG A 86 0.05 15.02 -0.83
C ARG A 86 -0.33 13.69 -0.19
N ARG A 87 0.27 13.35 0.97
CA ARG A 87 -0.08 12.16 1.74
C ARG A 87 -1.53 12.21 2.24
N GLN A 88 -1.94 13.33 2.82
CA GLN A 88 -3.31 13.52 3.30
C GLN A 88 -4.35 13.42 2.19
N SER A 89 -4.08 14.02 1.02
CA SER A 89 -4.97 13.92 -0.14
C SER A 89 -5.10 12.48 -0.65
N LEU A 90 -4.01 11.70 -0.64
CA LEU A 90 -4.06 10.29 -1.02
C LEU A 90 -4.88 9.47 -0.02
N GLU A 91 -4.66 9.69 1.28
CA GLU A 91 -5.39 9.02 2.36
C GLU A 91 -6.89 9.32 2.30
N GLN A 92 -7.25 10.59 2.06
CA GLN A 92 -8.65 11.00 1.87
C GLN A 92 -9.27 10.35 0.63
N ALA A 93 -8.59 10.40 -0.52
CA ALA A 93 -9.07 9.76 -1.74
C ALA A 93 -9.25 8.24 -1.57
N TRP A 94 -8.37 7.60 -0.80
CA TRP A 94 -8.49 6.19 -0.46
C TRP A 94 -9.70 5.91 0.43
N LEU A 95 -9.92 6.71 1.48
CA LEU A 95 -11.10 6.58 2.35
C LEU A 95 -12.40 6.82 1.57
N GLU A 96 -12.43 7.81 0.69
CA GLU A 96 -13.57 8.07 -0.20
C GLU A 96 -13.82 6.87 -1.13
N ALA A 97 -12.78 6.27 -1.70
CA ALA A 97 -12.92 5.06 -2.50
C ALA A 97 -13.44 3.87 -1.67
N LEU A 98 -13.00 3.75 -0.41
CA LEU A 98 -13.45 2.70 0.51
C LEU A 98 -14.95 2.83 0.85
N LEU A 99 -15.45 4.07 0.99
CA LEU A 99 -16.87 4.33 1.22
C LEU A 99 -17.75 4.00 0.01
N LEU A 100 -17.17 3.95 -1.19
CA LEU A 100 -17.87 3.58 -2.42
C LEU A 100 -17.86 2.07 -2.70
N LEU A 101 -17.03 1.31 -1.99
CA LEU A 101 -17.06 -0.14 -2.09
C LEU A 101 -18.37 -0.65 -1.47
N PRO A 102 -19.09 -1.55 -2.14
CA PRO A 102 -20.21 -2.24 -1.51
C PRO A 102 -19.71 -2.94 -0.25
N GLU A 103 -20.55 -3.01 0.77
CA GLU A 103 -20.23 -3.79 1.96
C GLU A 103 -19.89 -5.22 1.50
N PRO A 104 -18.73 -5.76 1.91
CA PRO A 104 -18.35 -7.08 1.46
C PRO A 104 -19.38 -8.07 2.02
N GLU A 105 -20.23 -8.58 1.13
CA GLU A 105 -21.16 -9.64 1.43
C GLU A 105 -20.35 -10.92 1.65
N TYR A 106 -19.93 -11.13 2.88
CA TYR A 106 -19.40 -12.41 3.30
C TYR A 106 -20.57 -13.34 3.59
N PRO A 107 -20.61 -14.55 2.99
CA PRO A 107 -21.56 -15.57 3.43
C PRO A 107 -21.38 -15.82 4.93
N SER A 108 -22.47 -16.16 5.64
CA SER A 108 -22.37 -16.49 7.05
C SER A 108 -21.38 -17.66 7.27
N PRO A 109 -20.77 -17.80 8.45
CA PRO A 109 -19.85 -18.92 8.71
C PRO A 109 -20.48 -20.28 8.41
N GLU A 110 -21.77 -20.44 8.69
CA GLU A 110 -22.53 -21.65 8.38
C GLU A 110 -22.62 -21.86 6.86
N LEU A 111 -22.95 -20.81 6.10
CA LEU A 111 -22.99 -20.89 4.64
C LEU A 111 -21.60 -21.14 4.04
N GLN A 112 -20.53 -20.60 4.64
CA GLN A 112 -19.15 -20.90 4.24
C GLN A 112 -18.82 -22.38 4.45
N CYS A 113 -19.20 -22.96 5.59
CA CYS A 113 -19.04 -24.39 5.84
C CYS A 113 -19.77 -25.22 4.79
N VAL A 114 -21.03 -24.90 4.50
CA VAL A 114 -21.82 -25.59 3.46
C VAL A 114 -21.12 -25.49 2.11
N ILE A 115 -20.66 -24.30 1.70
CA ILE A 115 -19.92 -24.13 0.43
C ILE A 115 -18.67 -25.01 0.40
N LEU A 116 -17.88 -25.04 1.48
CA LEU A 116 -16.66 -25.85 1.55
C LEU A 116 -16.96 -27.35 1.52
N GLU A 117 -18.00 -27.80 2.21
CA GLU A 117 -18.49 -29.18 2.17
C GLU A 117 -18.90 -29.56 0.74
N THR A 118 -19.73 -28.74 0.08
CA THR A 118 -20.14 -28.96 -1.31
C THR A 118 -18.94 -29.00 -2.26
N LEU A 119 -17.94 -28.14 -2.07
CA LEU A 119 -16.71 -28.17 -2.88
C LEU A 119 -15.92 -29.47 -2.68
N HIS A 120 -15.79 -29.95 -1.44
CA HIS A 120 -15.14 -31.24 -1.16
C HIS A 120 -15.90 -32.42 -1.79
N GLU A 121 -17.23 -32.38 -1.77
CA GLU A 121 -18.07 -33.39 -2.43
C GLU A 121 -17.86 -33.40 -3.94
N ILE A 122 -17.89 -32.23 -4.59
CA ILE A 122 -17.62 -32.10 -6.03
C ILE A 122 -16.22 -32.61 -6.36
N ASP A 123 -15.21 -32.25 -5.55
CA ASP A 123 -13.85 -32.73 -5.77
C ASP A 123 -13.77 -34.26 -5.68
N ALA A 124 -14.40 -34.87 -4.67
CA ALA A 124 -14.45 -36.33 -4.52
C ALA A 124 -15.17 -37.02 -5.69
N VAL A 125 -16.22 -36.40 -6.24
CA VAL A 125 -16.94 -36.86 -7.44
C VAL A 125 -16.01 -36.84 -8.65
N LEU A 126 -15.34 -35.71 -8.88
CA LEU A 126 -14.44 -35.53 -10.02
C LEU A 126 -13.21 -36.44 -9.93
N HIS A 127 -12.78 -36.85 -8.73
CA HIS A 127 -11.72 -37.84 -8.54
C HIS A 127 -12.06 -39.24 -9.06
N LYS A 128 -13.34 -39.54 -9.36
CA LYS A 128 -13.73 -40.79 -10.03
C LYS A 128 -13.38 -40.81 -11.52
N LEU A 129 -13.18 -39.64 -12.12
CA LEU A 129 -12.74 -39.52 -13.51
C LEU A 129 -11.26 -39.86 -13.64
N ARG A 130 -10.86 -40.35 -14.81
CA ARG A 130 -9.43 -40.49 -15.14
C ARG A 130 -8.77 -39.10 -15.14
N PRO A 131 -7.49 -38.97 -14.75
CA PRO A 131 -6.82 -37.67 -14.62
C PRO A 131 -6.93 -36.77 -15.86
N ARG A 132 -6.76 -37.35 -17.06
CA ARG A 132 -6.90 -36.62 -18.33
C ARG A 132 -8.34 -36.18 -18.65
N ALA A 133 -9.33 -36.97 -18.23
CA ALA A 133 -10.74 -36.61 -18.43
C ALA A 133 -11.14 -35.48 -17.48
N ARG A 134 -10.72 -35.56 -16.21
CA ARG A 134 -10.90 -34.48 -15.23
C ARG A 134 -10.25 -33.18 -15.69
N GLN A 135 -9.01 -33.24 -16.17
CA GLN A 135 -8.30 -32.06 -16.68
C GLN A 135 -9.04 -31.43 -17.87
N ALA A 136 -9.46 -32.23 -18.85
CA ALA A 136 -10.23 -31.72 -20.00
C ALA A 136 -11.56 -31.08 -19.58
N PHE A 137 -12.24 -31.65 -18.58
CA PHE A 137 -13.48 -31.12 -18.04
C PHE A 137 -13.26 -29.76 -17.34
N LEU A 138 -12.29 -29.66 -16.44
CA LEU A 138 -11.98 -28.42 -15.73
C LEU A 138 -11.53 -27.30 -16.69
N MET A 139 -10.74 -27.61 -17.71
CA MET A 139 -10.35 -26.63 -18.74
C MET A 139 -11.56 -26.09 -19.51
N ALA A 140 -12.60 -26.91 -19.72
CA ALA A 140 -13.82 -26.46 -20.38
C ALA A 140 -14.73 -25.64 -19.45
N THR A 141 -14.88 -26.06 -18.19
CA THR A 141 -15.88 -25.50 -17.27
C THR A 141 -15.36 -24.37 -16.39
N LEU A 142 -14.13 -24.47 -15.87
CA LEU A 142 -13.51 -23.43 -15.04
C LEU A 142 -12.76 -22.41 -15.90
N ASP A 143 -11.95 -22.88 -16.85
CA ASP A 143 -11.13 -21.99 -17.68
C ASP A 143 -11.87 -21.46 -18.92
N GLY A 144 -13.07 -21.99 -19.22
CA GLY A 144 -13.88 -21.57 -20.37
C GLY A 144 -13.24 -21.87 -21.74
N MET A 145 -12.28 -22.80 -21.81
CA MET A 145 -11.54 -23.09 -23.03
C MET A 145 -12.40 -23.79 -24.08
N LYS A 146 -12.17 -23.48 -25.36
CA LYS A 146 -12.86 -24.16 -26.46
C LYS A 146 -12.31 -25.57 -26.62
N HIS A 147 -13.18 -26.52 -26.98
CA HIS A 147 -12.80 -27.94 -27.11
C HIS A 147 -11.63 -28.19 -28.09
N LYS A 148 -11.48 -27.35 -29.13
CA LYS A 148 -10.35 -27.43 -30.07
C LYS A 148 -9.02 -27.09 -29.39
N ASP A 149 -9.02 -26.09 -28.53
CA ASP A 149 -7.82 -25.62 -27.83
C ASP A 149 -7.41 -26.64 -26.75
N ILE A 150 -8.40 -27.26 -26.09
CA ILE A 150 -8.18 -28.37 -25.15
C ILE A 150 -7.57 -29.59 -25.86
N ALA A 151 -8.05 -29.92 -27.07
CA ALA A 151 -7.52 -31.03 -27.87
C ALA A 151 -6.03 -30.85 -28.18
N VAL A 152 -5.63 -29.62 -28.53
CA VAL A 152 -4.23 -29.25 -28.77
C VAL A 152 -3.44 -29.31 -27.46
N ALA A 153 -3.94 -28.69 -26.38
CA ALA A 153 -3.24 -28.62 -25.10
C ALA A 153 -2.98 -30.00 -24.47
N LEU A 154 -3.94 -30.92 -24.58
CA LEU A 154 -3.83 -32.28 -24.04
C LEU A 154 -3.28 -33.30 -25.04
N ASN A 155 -2.98 -32.87 -26.28
CA ASN A 155 -2.53 -33.70 -27.39
C ASN A 155 -3.43 -34.94 -27.61
N ILE A 156 -4.75 -34.70 -27.72
CA ILE A 156 -5.77 -35.74 -27.94
C ILE A 156 -6.74 -35.31 -29.05
N ALA A 157 -7.43 -36.28 -29.65
CA ALA A 157 -8.41 -35.99 -30.68
C ALA A 157 -9.64 -35.25 -30.13
N LEU A 158 -10.20 -34.33 -30.92
CA LEU A 158 -11.40 -33.56 -30.56
C LEU A 158 -12.61 -34.43 -30.12
N PRO A 159 -12.90 -35.60 -30.74
CA PRO A 159 -13.95 -36.48 -30.25
C PRO A 159 -13.70 -36.99 -28.83
N THR A 160 -12.43 -37.25 -28.47
CA THR A 160 -12.03 -37.67 -27.13
C THR A 160 -12.25 -36.58 -26.10
N VAL A 161 -11.97 -35.32 -26.44
CA VAL A 161 -12.28 -34.16 -25.57
C VAL A 161 -13.78 -34.09 -25.29
N LYS A 162 -14.62 -34.17 -26.33
CA LYS A 162 -16.09 -34.15 -26.16
C LYS A 162 -16.56 -35.29 -25.27
N LYS A 163 -16.00 -36.50 -25.45
CA LYS A 163 -16.29 -37.65 -24.60
C LYS A 163 -15.90 -37.39 -23.14
N TYR A 164 -14.70 -36.89 -22.89
CA TYR A 164 -14.23 -36.60 -21.53
C TYR A 164 -15.07 -35.54 -20.81
N ILE A 165 -15.48 -34.49 -21.53
CA ILE A 165 -16.36 -33.46 -20.98
C ILE A 165 -17.74 -34.05 -20.65
N HIS A 166 -18.30 -34.86 -21.55
CA HIS A 166 -19.57 -35.56 -21.33
C HIS A 166 -19.50 -36.52 -20.12
N ASP A 167 -18.44 -37.32 -20.03
CA ASP A 167 -18.20 -38.21 -18.88
C ASP A 167 -18.10 -37.40 -17.58
N GLY A 168 -17.51 -36.20 -17.63
CA GLY A 168 -17.46 -35.26 -16.50
C GLY A 168 -18.83 -34.81 -16.04
N TYR A 169 -19.68 -34.32 -16.96
CA TYR A 169 -21.06 -33.93 -16.63
C TYR A 169 -21.88 -35.09 -16.08
N LEU A 170 -21.78 -36.29 -16.68
CA LEU A 170 -22.46 -37.48 -16.18
C LEU A 170 -22.02 -37.82 -14.75
N THR A 171 -20.71 -37.77 -14.48
CA THR A 171 -20.18 -38.11 -13.16
C THR A 171 -20.71 -37.13 -12.10
N CYS A 172 -20.78 -35.83 -12.40
CA CYS A 172 -21.40 -34.83 -11.54
C CYS A 172 -22.90 -35.07 -11.33
N LEU A 173 -23.66 -35.32 -12.41
CA LEU A 173 -25.11 -35.53 -12.35
C LEU A 173 -25.51 -36.77 -11.54
N THR A 174 -24.72 -37.84 -11.58
CA THR A 174 -25.04 -39.06 -10.81
C THR A 174 -24.92 -38.91 -9.29
N GLN A 175 -24.36 -37.80 -8.80
CA GLN A 175 -24.11 -37.57 -7.38
C GLN A 175 -24.78 -36.34 -6.81
N MET A 176 -25.44 -35.51 -7.62
CA MET A 176 -26.33 -34.49 -7.09
C MET A 176 -27.70 -35.15 -6.84
N PRO A 177 -28.13 -35.36 -5.59
CA PRO A 177 -29.48 -35.82 -5.31
C PRO A 177 -30.48 -34.78 -5.84
N ASP A 178 -31.54 -35.25 -6.50
CA ASP A 178 -32.69 -34.45 -6.91
C ASP A 178 -33.44 -34.00 -5.64
N ASP A 179 -33.18 -32.78 -5.16
CA ASP A 179 -34.01 -32.06 -4.18
C ASP A 179 -34.61 -30.79 -4.82
#